data_AF-A0A428Y3D1-F1
#
_entry.id   AF-A0A428Y3D1-F1
#
_cell.length_a   1.000
_cell.length_b   1.000
_cell.length_c   1.000
_cell.angle_alpha   90.00
_cell.angle_beta   90.00
_cell.angle_gamma   90.00
#
_symmetry.space_group_name_H-M   'P 1'
#
loop_
_entity.id
_entity.type
_entity.pdbx_description
1 polymer ?
#
loop_
_entity_poly.entity_id
_entity_poly.type
_entity_poly.pdbx_seq_one_letter_code
_entity_poly.pdbx_strand_id
1 'polypeptide(L)'
;MKVLVLATAVIAAMSVTPASAQSGRLVSALDPLPGGTFTRVRDINNNGMSVGGADNSSGAEQPVRWSATGRITALPVLPGQVGGTAMGISKSGTVVGSVTGTATRWAPDGAISELPTPQGQFSCTAYAINDTGGIVGNCANGAFRWANDGTIIPLPPVPGGLSAVVQAVNADGTSVGWSADNQYRYPVTWSPTGIAWRLSGLPGSAWDINDKGQVAGQIEVADGAPYTKYYAVRWETDGTMRNLGGAPGATKPNGRAAAINEDGTAVGDVTTDDGRQLGARWSADGVFTALGSIKPTDPQARTMAEAINDSGVIVGWSAEKAVRWTGYR
;
A
#
# COMPACT_ATOMS: atom_id res chain seq x y z
N MET A 1 -32.12 51.47 -10.50
CA MET A 1 -31.71 50.84 -11.79
C MET A 1 -30.37 50.16 -11.54
N LYS A 2 -30.36 48.84 -11.30
CA LYS A 2 -29.13 48.06 -11.00
C LYS A 2 -28.54 47.57 -12.32
N VAL A 3 -27.28 47.91 -12.59
CA VAL A 3 -26.54 47.48 -13.78
C VAL A 3 -26.05 46.04 -13.57
N LEU A 4 -26.43 45.15 -14.49
CA LEU A 4 -26.01 43.75 -14.54
C LEU A 4 -24.71 43.69 -15.36
N VAL A 5 -23.60 43.21 -14.77
CA VAL A 5 -22.35 42.95 -15.50
C VAL A 5 -22.36 41.48 -15.94
N LEU A 6 -22.46 41.23 -17.26
CA LEU A 6 -22.27 39.91 -17.85
C LEU A 6 -20.77 39.61 -17.98
N ALA A 7 -20.28 38.63 -17.22
CA ALA A 7 -18.96 38.06 -17.43
C ALA A 7 -19.03 37.02 -18.56
N THR A 8 -18.31 37.29 -19.65
CA THR A 8 -18.15 36.37 -20.79
C THR A 8 -17.07 35.35 -20.46
N ALA A 9 -17.42 34.06 -20.42
CA ALA A 9 -16.45 32.98 -20.27
C ALA A 9 -15.74 32.74 -21.61
N VAL A 10 -14.43 32.97 -21.67
CA VAL A 10 -13.58 32.60 -22.80
C VAL A 10 -13.22 31.12 -22.63
N ILE A 11 -13.72 30.25 -23.53
CA ILE A 11 -13.27 28.86 -23.64
C ILE A 11 -12.01 28.87 -24.50
N ALA A 12 -10.85 28.77 -23.87
CA ALA A 12 -9.60 28.52 -24.58
C ALA A 12 -9.52 27.03 -24.96
N ALA A 13 -9.52 26.73 -26.26
CA ALA A 13 -9.25 25.39 -26.76
C ALA A 13 -7.77 25.06 -26.51
N MET A 14 -7.49 24.15 -25.57
CA MET A 14 -6.15 23.61 -25.37
C MET A 14 -5.84 22.62 -26.51
N SER A 15 -4.91 23.00 -27.38
CA SER A 15 -4.31 22.09 -28.35
C SER A 15 -3.51 21.01 -27.61
N VAL A 16 -3.97 19.76 -27.67
CA VAL A 16 -3.24 18.61 -27.13
C VAL A 16 -2.11 18.27 -28.11
N THR A 17 -0.90 18.71 -27.83
CA THR A 17 0.29 18.11 -28.47
C THR A 17 0.42 16.68 -27.97
N PRO A 18 0.55 15.66 -28.84
CA PRO A 18 0.79 14.30 -28.38
C PRO A 18 2.10 14.31 -27.58
N ALA A 19 2.02 13.92 -26.31
CA ALA A 19 3.20 13.75 -25.48
C ALA A 19 4.16 12.77 -26.18
N SER A 20 5.41 13.19 -26.32
CA SER A 20 6.54 12.36 -26.74
C SER A 20 6.44 10.96 -26.11
N ALA A 21 6.63 9.93 -26.93
CA ALA A 21 6.79 8.56 -26.46
C ALA A 21 7.78 8.52 -25.27
N GLN A 22 7.34 7.99 -24.13
CA GLN A 22 8.14 7.87 -22.90
C GLN A 22 9.24 6.82 -23.06
N SER A 23 10.35 7.23 -23.65
CA SER A 23 11.59 6.45 -23.66
C SER A 23 12.24 6.58 -22.27
N GLY A 24 12.05 5.57 -21.41
CA GLY A 24 12.63 5.57 -20.06
C GLY A 24 11.86 4.78 -18.98
N ARG A 25 10.62 4.34 -19.26
CA ARG A 25 9.87 3.48 -18.34
C ARG A 25 10.33 2.03 -18.45
N LEU A 26 10.77 1.45 -17.35
CA LEU A 26 11.23 0.07 -17.30
C LEU A 26 10.39 -0.74 -16.31
N VAL A 27 10.22 -2.02 -16.61
CA VAL A 27 9.68 -3.03 -15.71
C VAL A 27 10.68 -4.18 -15.63
N SER A 28 11.06 -4.56 -14.42
CA SER A 28 12.05 -5.61 -14.16
C SER A 28 11.47 -6.62 -13.19
N ALA A 29 11.73 -7.91 -13.43
CA ALA A 29 11.32 -8.96 -12.49
C ALA A 29 12.11 -8.88 -11.18
N LEU A 30 11.46 -9.27 -10.09
CA LEU A 30 12.10 -9.60 -8.82
C LEU A 30 12.16 -11.12 -8.74
N ASP A 31 13.32 -11.67 -9.07
CA ASP A 31 13.53 -13.11 -9.22
C ASP A 31 13.40 -13.88 -7.89
N PRO A 32 12.98 -15.17 -7.94
CA PRO A 32 12.85 -16.04 -6.77
C PRO A 32 14.21 -16.46 -6.20
N LEU A 33 14.16 -17.17 -5.05
CA LEU A 33 15.34 -17.85 -4.53
C LEU A 33 15.77 -18.98 -5.48
N PRO A 34 17.04 -19.40 -5.45
CA PRO A 34 17.50 -20.54 -6.26
C PRO A 34 16.61 -21.78 -6.06
N GLY A 35 16.04 -22.30 -7.15
CA GLY A 35 15.14 -23.45 -7.15
C GLY A 35 13.67 -23.14 -6.82
N GLY A 36 13.35 -21.89 -6.47
CA GLY A 36 11.98 -21.40 -6.32
C GLY A 36 11.38 -20.94 -7.65
N THR A 37 10.07 -20.73 -7.65
CA THR A 37 9.27 -20.29 -8.79
C THR A 37 8.34 -19.12 -8.49
N PHE A 38 8.15 -18.81 -7.20
CA PHE A 38 7.17 -17.85 -6.70
C PHE A 38 7.88 -16.71 -5.96
N THR A 39 7.46 -15.48 -6.27
CA THR A 39 7.85 -14.27 -5.52
C THR A 39 6.65 -13.39 -5.28
N ARG A 40 6.62 -12.78 -4.10
CA ARG A 40 5.68 -11.72 -3.72
C ARG A 40 6.46 -10.58 -3.11
N VAL A 41 6.38 -9.40 -3.72
CA VAL A 41 6.87 -8.16 -3.10
C VAL A 41 5.75 -7.51 -2.30
N ARG A 42 6.10 -6.89 -1.18
CA ARG A 42 5.18 -6.23 -0.26
C ARG A 42 5.46 -4.75 -0.09
N ASP A 43 6.74 -4.39 0.02
CA ASP A 43 7.13 -3.02 0.36
C ASP A 43 8.50 -2.64 -0.24
N ILE A 44 8.78 -1.35 -0.32
CA ILE A 44 10.03 -0.76 -0.82
C ILE A 44 10.40 0.49 -0.01
N ASN A 45 11.64 0.56 0.46
CA ASN A 45 12.13 1.77 1.11
C ASN A 45 12.80 2.77 0.15
N ASN A 46 13.15 3.94 0.68
CA ASN A 46 13.80 5.02 -0.06
C ASN A 46 15.22 4.74 -0.56
N ASN A 47 15.87 3.69 -0.05
CA ASN A 47 17.15 3.20 -0.59
C ASN A 47 16.96 2.21 -1.74
N GLY A 48 15.71 1.95 -2.15
CA GLY A 48 15.36 0.98 -3.16
C GLY A 48 15.57 -0.46 -2.69
N MET A 49 15.54 -0.76 -1.39
CA MET A 49 15.44 -2.14 -0.93
C MET A 49 13.97 -2.52 -0.87
N SER A 50 13.63 -3.71 -1.38
CA SER A 50 12.27 -4.23 -1.37
C SER A 50 12.19 -5.48 -0.51
N VAL A 51 11.04 -5.77 0.08
CA VAL A 51 10.83 -6.95 0.94
C VAL A 51 9.57 -7.71 0.57
N GLY A 52 9.49 -8.96 1.00
CA GLY A 52 8.35 -9.81 0.73
C GLY A 52 8.59 -11.29 1.06
N GLY A 53 8.03 -12.16 0.23
CA GLY A 53 8.19 -13.61 0.33
C GLY A 53 8.64 -14.23 -1.00
N ALA A 54 9.38 -15.33 -0.92
CA ALA A 54 9.72 -16.17 -2.07
C ALA A 54 9.79 -17.64 -1.65
N ASP A 55 9.38 -18.56 -2.51
CA ASP A 55 9.59 -19.99 -2.26
C ASP A 55 11.07 -20.36 -2.40
N ASN A 56 11.52 -21.32 -1.58
CA ASN A 56 12.79 -21.98 -1.77
C ASN A 56 12.63 -23.28 -2.60
N SER A 57 13.70 -24.04 -2.79
CA SER A 57 13.66 -25.32 -3.53
C SER A 57 12.77 -26.40 -2.91
N SER A 58 12.34 -26.25 -1.65
CA SER A 58 11.37 -27.16 -1.01
C SER A 58 9.92 -26.67 -1.12
N GLY A 59 9.68 -25.54 -1.79
CA GLY A 59 8.37 -24.90 -1.91
C GLY A 59 7.93 -24.12 -0.66
N ALA A 60 8.80 -23.96 0.35
CA ALA A 60 8.46 -23.21 1.55
C ALA A 60 8.69 -21.71 1.34
N GLU A 61 7.67 -20.88 1.62
CA GLU A 61 7.78 -19.42 1.53
C GLU A 61 8.74 -18.90 2.61
N GLN A 62 9.81 -18.24 2.17
CA GLN A 62 10.81 -17.60 3.01
C GLN A 62 10.59 -16.08 3.01
N PRO A 63 10.83 -15.41 4.15
CA PRO A 63 10.92 -13.95 4.16
C PRO A 63 12.18 -13.55 3.39
N VAL A 64 12.07 -12.59 2.47
CA VAL A 64 13.20 -12.17 1.62
C VAL A 64 13.30 -10.66 1.52
N ARG A 65 14.50 -10.21 1.14
CA ARG A 65 14.77 -8.85 0.69
C ARG A 65 15.43 -8.85 -0.69
N TRP A 66 15.09 -7.87 -1.51
CA TRP A 66 15.77 -7.57 -2.77
C TRP A 66 16.54 -6.26 -2.63
N SER A 67 17.79 -6.23 -3.09
CA SER A 67 18.57 -4.99 -3.19
C SER A 67 17.99 -4.05 -4.24
N ALA A 68 18.51 -2.81 -4.30
CA ALA A 68 18.18 -1.88 -5.37
C ALA A 68 18.52 -2.36 -6.78
N THR A 69 19.39 -3.36 -6.91
CA THR A 69 19.73 -4.00 -8.18
C THR A 69 18.98 -5.31 -8.42
N GLY A 70 18.01 -5.66 -7.57
CA GLY A 70 17.20 -6.87 -7.70
C GLY A 70 17.83 -8.14 -7.10
N ARG A 71 18.97 -8.05 -6.40
CA ARG A 71 19.60 -9.23 -5.78
C ARG A 71 18.77 -9.69 -4.59
N ILE A 72 18.22 -10.90 -4.68
CA ILE A 72 17.46 -11.53 -3.59
C ILE A 72 18.38 -12.04 -2.47
N THR A 73 17.91 -11.97 -1.23
CA THR A 73 18.54 -12.57 -0.05
C THR A 73 17.44 -13.05 0.89
N ALA A 74 17.49 -14.32 1.28
CA ALA A 74 16.61 -14.84 2.32
C ALA A 74 16.95 -14.21 3.68
N LEU A 75 15.92 -13.81 4.42
CA LEU A 75 16.03 -13.43 5.81
C LEU A 75 15.96 -14.71 6.68
N PRO A 76 16.67 -14.76 7.81
CA PRO A 76 16.60 -15.92 8.70
C PRO A 76 15.17 -16.14 9.20
N VAL A 77 14.86 -17.38 9.56
CA VAL A 77 13.63 -17.75 10.30
C VAL A 77 14.00 -18.11 11.74
N LEU A 78 12.99 -18.10 12.62
CA LEU A 78 13.16 -18.45 14.03
C LEU A 78 13.56 -19.93 14.20
N PRO A 79 14.29 -20.30 15.26
CA PRO A 79 14.66 -21.69 15.52
C PRO A 79 13.45 -22.64 15.49
N GLY A 80 13.56 -23.72 14.71
CA GLY A 80 12.49 -24.72 14.56
C GLY A 80 11.35 -24.32 13.61
N GLN A 81 11.39 -23.13 13.02
CA GLN A 81 10.41 -22.67 12.02
C GLN A 81 10.93 -22.91 10.60
N VAL A 82 10.01 -23.02 9.64
CA VAL A 82 10.33 -23.42 8.26
C VAL A 82 10.04 -22.34 7.22
N GLY A 83 9.43 -21.22 7.61
CA GLY A 83 9.05 -20.17 6.67
C GLY A 83 8.50 -18.91 7.34
N GLY A 84 8.22 -17.92 6.51
CA GLY A 84 7.76 -16.61 6.95
C GLY A 84 7.59 -15.65 5.78
N THR A 85 7.20 -14.43 6.09
CA THR A 85 7.00 -13.37 5.10
C THR A 85 7.42 -12.04 5.71
N ALA A 86 8.20 -11.26 4.96
CA ALA A 86 8.46 -9.87 5.28
C ALA A 86 7.34 -8.98 4.72
N MET A 87 6.90 -8.00 5.51
CA MET A 87 5.72 -7.18 5.22
C MET A 87 6.07 -5.71 5.03
N GLY A 88 6.91 -5.14 5.91
CA GLY A 88 7.29 -3.72 5.86
C GLY A 88 8.79 -3.51 6.09
N ILE A 89 9.33 -2.41 5.58
CA ILE A 89 10.75 -2.05 5.68
C ILE A 89 10.95 -0.54 5.94
N SER A 90 11.71 -0.21 6.99
CA SER A 90 12.09 1.18 7.25
C SER A 90 13.20 1.65 6.30
N LYS A 91 13.43 2.96 6.20
CA LYS A 91 14.56 3.56 5.48
C LYS A 91 15.91 3.07 6.00
N SER A 92 16.02 2.81 7.30
CA SER A 92 17.23 2.23 7.92
C SER A 92 17.47 0.77 7.55
N GLY A 93 16.51 0.12 6.88
CA GLY A 93 16.61 -1.29 6.46
C GLY A 93 16.17 -2.28 7.53
N THR A 94 15.49 -1.83 8.58
CA THR A 94 14.83 -2.73 9.52
C THR A 94 13.58 -3.28 8.84
N VAL A 95 13.42 -4.60 8.86
CA VAL A 95 12.29 -5.30 8.25
C VAL A 95 11.39 -5.85 9.34
N VAL A 96 10.08 -5.86 9.10
CA VAL A 96 9.08 -6.48 9.97
C VAL A 96 8.17 -7.42 9.19
N GLY A 97 7.55 -8.38 9.86
CA GLY A 97 6.69 -9.36 9.22
C GLY A 97 6.23 -10.46 10.18
N SER A 98 6.13 -11.69 9.66
CA SER A 98 5.74 -12.86 10.43
C SER A 98 6.58 -14.09 10.08
N VAL A 99 6.93 -14.86 11.09
CA VAL A 99 7.48 -16.22 10.96
C VAL A 99 6.46 -17.16 11.59
N THR A 100 5.73 -17.93 10.77
CA THR A 100 4.68 -18.87 11.20
C THR A 100 3.69 -18.30 12.24
N GLY A 101 3.25 -17.05 12.08
CA GLY A 101 2.31 -16.41 13.02
C GLY A 101 2.96 -15.70 14.21
N THR A 102 4.29 -15.66 14.29
CA THR A 102 5.04 -14.85 15.26
C THR A 102 5.45 -13.54 14.61
N ALA A 103 4.99 -12.40 15.16
CA ALA A 103 5.40 -11.09 14.69
C ALA A 103 6.91 -10.93 14.89
N THR A 104 7.63 -10.64 13.81
CA THR A 104 9.09 -10.74 13.78
C THR A 104 9.71 -9.47 13.23
N ARG A 105 10.88 -9.11 13.77
CA ARG A 105 11.74 -8.03 13.31
C ARG A 105 13.09 -8.59 12.84
N TRP A 106 13.56 -8.11 11.70
CA TRP A 106 14.92 -8.33 11.22
C TRP A 106 15.66 -6.99 11.20
N ALA A 107 16.75 -6.91 11.95
CA ALA A 107 17.63 -5.76 11.96
C ALA A 107 18.46 -5.68 10.65
N PRO A 108 18.99 -4.50 10.29
CA PRO A 108 19.76 -4.33 9.05
C PRO A 108 20.98 -5.26 8.93
N ASP A 109 21.59 -5.60 10.06
CA ASP A 109 22.72 -6.53 10.20
C ASP A 109 22.33 -8.01 10.03
N GLY A 110 21.03 -8.30 9.92
CA GLY A 110 20.48 -9.65 9.75
C GLY A 110 20.04 -10.31 11.05
N ALA A 111 20.20 -9.67 12.22
CA ALA A 111 19.71 -10.22 13.48
C ALA A 111 18.18 -10.32 13.48
N ILE A 112 17.65 -11.45 13.96
CA ILE A 112 16.23 -11.73 14.07
C ILE A 112 15.78 -11.67 15.52
N SER A 113 14.63 -11.06 15.77
CA SER A 113 14.00 -11.00 17.09
C SER A 113 12.49 -11.08 16.98
N GLU A 114 11.86 -11.79 17.91
CA GLU A 114 10.40 -11.79 18.07
C GLU A 114 9.95 -10.46 18.68
N LEU A 115 8.80 -9.95 18.22
CA LEU A 115 8.10 -8.87 18.91
C LEU A 115 7.31 -9.46 20.09
N PRO A 116 7.24 -8.77 21.25
CA PRO A 116 6.47 -9.31 22.37
C PRO A 116 5.00 -9.46 22.01
N THR A 117 4.43 -10.63 22.29
CA THR A 117 3.02 -10.93 22.02
C THR A 117 2.12 -10.16 23.00
N PRO A 118 1.15 -9.36 22.51
CA PRO A 118 0.22 -8.67 23.40
C PRO A 118 -0.58 -9.65 24.28
N GLN A 119 -0.94 -9.23 25.50
CA GLN A 119 -1.66 -10.08 26.44
C GLN A 119 -2.96 -10.64 25.82
N GLY A 120 -3.17 -11.95 25.95
CA GLY A 120 -4.35 -12.64 25.41
C GLY A 120 -4.31 -12.90 23.90
N GLN A 121 -3.20 -12.57 23.22
CA GLN A 121 -2.96 -12.91 21.81
C GLN A 121 -2.06 -14.13 21.69
N PHE A 122 -2.15 -14.84 20.55
CA PHE A 122 -1.39 -16.07 20.30
C PHE A 122 -0.91 -16.21 18.85
N SER A 123 -1.26 -15.26 17.98
CA SER A 123 -0.73 -15.15 16.61
C SER A 123 -0.79 -13.69 16.20
N CYS A 124 0.32 -13.17 15.68
CA CYS A 124 0.49 -11.79 15.28
C CYS A 124 1.34 -11.67 14.01
N THR A 125 1.03 -10.67 13.20
CA THR A 125 1.84 -10.25 12.05
C THR A 125 2.10 -8.76 12.17
N ALA A 126 3.37 -8.37 12.13
CA ALA A 126 3.75 -6.97 11.96
C ALA A 126 3.59 -6.59 10.48
N TYR A 127 2.83 -5.53 10.20
CA TYR A 127 2.49 -5.12 8.83
C TYR A 127 3.38 -3.98 8.33
N ALA A 128 3.60 -2.96 9.17
CA ALA A 128 4.36 -1.77 8.79
C ALA A 128 5.29 -1.30 9.92
N ILE A 129 6.35 -0.60 9.54
CA ILE A 129 7.33 0.01 10.43
C ILE A 129 7.69 1.40 9.89
N ASN A 130 7.71 2.40 10.76
CA ASN A 130 8.17 3.75 10.39
C ASN A 130 9.67 3.93 10.68
N ASP A 131 10.23 5.07 10.26
CA ASP A 131 11.66 5.38 10.46
C ASP A 131 12.05 5.69 11.92
N THR A 132 11.07 5.91 12.80
CA THR A 132 11.29 6.08 14.25
C THR A 132 11.24 4.76 15.03
N GLY A 133 11.03 3.63 14.33
CA GLY A 133 10.99 2.29 14.92
C GLY A 133 9.63 1.87 15.46
N GLY A 134 8.59 2.69 15.29
CA GLY A 134 7.21 2.32 15.59
C GLY A 134 6.69 1.29 14.60
N ILE A 135 6.16 0.18 15.13
CA ILE A 135 5.64 -0.94 14.33
C ILE A 135 4.15 -1.06 14.58
N VAL A 136 3.38 -1.34 13.53
CA VAL A 136 1.95 -1.68 13.65
C VAL A 136 1.67 -3.04 13.03
N GLY A 137 0.65 -3.71 13.54
CA GLY A 137 0.26 -5.01 13.04
C GLY A 137 -0.99 -5.56 13.66
N ASN A 138 -1.36 -6.76 13.21
CA ASN A 138 -2.62 -7.39 13.55
C ASN A 138 -2.35 -8.74 14.20
N CYS A 139 -3.06 -8.99 15.29
CA CYS A 139 -3.09 -10.25 16.00
C CYS A 139 -4.48 -10.90 15.89
N ALA A 140 -4.61 -12.13 16.38
CA ALA A 140 -5.83 -12.93 16.31
C ALA A 140 -7.11 -12.15 16.68
N ASN A 141 -7.04 -11.27 17.68
CA ASN A 141 -8.21 -10.55 18.20
C ASN A 141 -8.06 -9.02 18.19
N GLY A 142 -7.16 -8.44 17.39
CA GLY A 142 -7.08 -6.97 17.29
C GLY A 142 -5.84 -6.41 16.61
N ALA A 143 -5.88 -5.11 16.37
CA ALA A 143 -4.76 -4.32 15.88
C ALA A 143 -3.94 -3.73 17.03
N PHE A 144 -2.63 -3.67 16.87
CA PHE A 144 -1.68 -3.22 17.90
C PHE A 144 -0.56 -2.38 17.29
N ARG A 145 -0.02 -1.49 18.12
CA ARG A 145 1.23 -0.77 17.89
C ARG A 145 2.27 -1.20 18.90
N TRP A 146 3.45 -1.60 18.43
CA TRP A 146 4.66 -1.73 19.25
C TRP A 146 5.44 -0.42 19.14
N ALA A 147 5.44 0.34 20.23
CA ALA A 147 6.19 1.58 20.34
C ALA A 147 7.69 1.30 20.53
N ASN A 148 8.53 2.28 20.16
CA ASN A 148 9.99 2.15 20.26
C ASN A 148 10.49 2.02 21.71
N ASP A 149 9.71 2.46 22.69
CA ASP A 149 10.00 2.30 24.13
C ASP A 149 9.59 0.91 24.68
N GLY A 150 9.09 0.02 23.82
CA GLY A 150 8.62 -1.32 24.20
C GLY A 150 7.15 -1.38 24.61
N THR A 151 6.45 -0.25 24.67
CA THR A 151 5.02 -0.21 25.00
C THR A 151 4.19 -0.82 23.88
N ILE A 152 3.23 -1.68 24.25
CA ILE A 152 2.24 -2.23 23.32
C ILE A 152 0.92 -1.47 23.52
N ILE A 153 0.43 -0.86 22.45
CA ILE A 153 -0.76 0.00 22.45
C ILE A 153 -1.84 -0.67 21.58
N PRO A 154 -3.02 -1.00 22.15
CA PRO A 154 -4.15 -1.45 21.35
C PRO A 154 -4.62 -0.36 20.39
N LEU A 155 -5.01 -0.75 19.17
CA LEU A 155 -5.63 0.11 18.16
C LEU A 155 -7.10 -0.33 17.98
N PRO A 156 -8.01 0.09 18.87
CA PRO A 156 -9.39 -0.39 18.88
C PRO A 156 -10.19 0.14 17.67
N PRO A 157 -11.32 -0.50 17.34
CA PRO A 157 -12.29 0.10 16.43
C PRO A 157 -12.79 1.46 16.95
N VAL A 158 -13.33 2.28 16.05
CA VAL A 158 -14.05 3.51 16.44
C VAL A 158 -15.29 3.15 17.29
N PRO A 159 -15.82 4.07 18.12
CA PRO A 159 -17.00 3.79 18.94
C PRO A 159 -18.15 3.17 18.14
N GLY A 160 -18.68 2.04 18.63
CA GLY A 160 -19.72 1.25 17.96
C GLY A 160 -19.21 0.22 16.93
N GLY A 161 -17.92 0.22 16.61
CA GLY A 161 -17.30 -0.81 15.77
C GLY A 161 -17.00 -2.10 16.54
N LEU A 162 -16.89 -3.20 15.78
CA LEU A 162 -16.72 -4.56 16.29
C LEU A 162 -15.31 -5.11 16.04
N SER A 163 -14.62 -4.63 15.01
CA SER A 163 -13.25 -5.04 14.70
C SER A 163 -12.48 -3.92 14.01
N ALA A 164 -11.15 -3.99 14.11
CA ALA A 164 -10.22 -3.05 13.49
C ALA A 164 -9.03 -3.79 12.92
N VAL A 165 -8.48 -3.25 11.84
CA VAL A 165 -7.23 -3.69 11.22
C VAL A 165 -6.40 -2.47 10.88
N VAL A 166 -5.14 -2.48 11.30
CA VAL A 166 -4.14 -1.47 10.95
C VAL A 166 -3.33 -1.93 9.74
N GLN A 167 -2.97 -0.99 8.86
CA GLN A 167 -2.21 -1.25 7.63
C GLN A 167 -0.86 -0.54 7.63
N ALA A 168 -0.84 0.76 7.96
CA ALA A 168 0.35 1.60 7.85
C ALA A 168 0.51 2.56 9.04
N VAL A 169 1.72 3.11 9.19
CA VAL A 169 2.10 4.05 10.24
C VAL A 169 3.13 5.05 9.70
N ASN A 170 2.93 6.35 9.91
CA ASN A 170 3.87 7.39 9.50
C ASN A 170 4.92 7.69 10.60
N ALA A 171 5.87 8.59 10.35
CA ALA A 171 6.96 8.92 11.28
C ALA A 171 6.50 9.49 12.63
N ASP A 172 5.35 10.20 12.69
CA ASP A 172 4.80 10.75 13.94
C ASP A 172 4.08 9.69 14.80
N GLY A 173 3.82 8.50 14.22
CA GLY A 173 3.16 7.38 14.87
C GLY A 173 1.66 7.30 14.61
N THR A 174 1.10 8.22 13.83
CA THR A 174 -0.26 8.14 13.30
C THR A 174 -0.37 6.92 12.40
N SER A 175 -1.37 6.10 12.68
CA SER A 175 -1.57 4.83 12.00
C SER A 175 -2.89 4.84 11.25
N VAL A 176 -2.99 4.13 10.13
CA VAL A 176 -4.21 4.07 9.31
C VAL A 176 -4.63 2.65 9.00
N GLY A 177 -5.90 2.47 8.68
CA GLY A 177 -6.49 1.18 8.35
C GLY A 177 -8.00 1.28 8.23
N TRP A 178 -8.69 0.28 8.77
CA TRP A 178 -10.14 0.25 8.77
C TRP A 178 -10.73 -0.26 10.08
N SER A 179 -11.94 0.20 10.38
CA SER A 179 -12.78 -0.30 11.47
C SER A 179 -14.10 -0.81 10.87
N ALA A 180 -14.58 -1.95 11.32
CA ALA A 180 -15.82 -2.57 10.83
C ALA A 180 -16.92 -2.59 11.90
N ASP A 181 -18.16 -2.38 11.47
CA ASP A 181 -19.37 -2.75 12.21
C ASP A 181 -20.04 -3.97 11.55
N ASN A 182 -21.31 -4.25 11.88
CA ASN A 182 -22.05 -5.38 11.32
C ASN A 182 -22.34 -5.25 9.81
N GLN A 183 -22.20 -4.06 9.23
CA GLN A 183 -22.65 -3.76 7.89
C GLN A 183 -21.52 -3.26 6.99
N TYR A 184 -20.63 -2.42 7.51
CA TYR A 184 -19.64 -1.69 6.73
C TYR A 184 -18.27 -1.65 7.38
N ARG A 185 -17.25 -1.45 6.55
CA ARG A 185 -15.90 -1.03 6.97
C ARG A 185 -15.75 0.45 6.70
N TYR A 186 -15.11 1.18 7.61
CA TYR A 186 -14.81 2.60 7.45
C TYR A 186 -13.31 2.82 7.51
N PRO A 187 -12.76 3.72 6.67
CA PRO A 187 -11.37 4.13 6.76
C PRO A 187 -11.17 4.90 8.06
N VAL A 188 -10.13 4.56 8.82
CA VAL A 188 -9.84 5.17 10.12
C VAL A 188 -8.37 5.52 10.27
N THR A 189 -8.13 6.45 11.18
CA THR A 189 -6.81 6.82 11.70
C THR A 189 -6.76 6.59 13.20
N TRP A 190 -5.59 6.22 13.71
CA TRP A 190 -5.27 6.14 15.13
C TRP A 190 -4.18 7.12 15.50
N SER A 191 -4.34 7.81 16.62
CA SER A 191 -3.23 8.53 17.25
C SER A 191 -2.13 7.56 17.70
N PRO A 192 -0.91 8.06 17.99
CA PRO A 192 0.14 7.24 18.61
C PRO A 192 -0.26 6.58 19.94
N THR A 193 -1.29 7.11 20.60
CA THR A 193 -1.87 6.60 21.85
C THR A 193 -3.08 5.67 21.65
N GLY A 194 -3.47 5.38 20.41
CA GLY A 194 -4.54 4.44 20.07
C GLY A 194 -5.95 5.02 20.01
N ILE A 195 -6.11 6.34 20.02
CA ILE A 195 -7.44 6.95 19.85
C ILE A 195 -7.82 6.90 18.36
N ALA A 196 -8.98 6.34 18.05
CA ALA A 196 -9.44 6.11 16.68
C ALA A 196 -10.44 7.17 16.18
N TRP A 197 -10.31 7.61 14.93
CA TRP A 197 -11.28 8.47 14.23
C TRP A 197 -11.56 7.97 12.82
N ARG A 198 -12.79 8.17 12.34
CA ARG A 198 -13.12 7.94 10.93
C ARG A 198 -12.50 9.04 10.06
N LEU A 199 -11.90 8.65 8.94
CA LEU A 199 -11.39 9.58 7.93
C LEU A 199 -12.52 10.19 7.09
N SER A 200 -13.65 9.49 6.96
CA SER A 200 -14.85 10.02 6.32
C SER A 200 -16.12 9.31 6.80
N GLY A 201 -17.29 9.81 6.38
CA GLY A 201 -18.58 9.15 6.62
C GLY A 201 -18.87 7.97 5.69
N LEU A 202 -18.10 7.78 4.61
CA LEU A 202 -18.33 6.71 3.63
C LEU A 202 -17.64 5.41 4.03
N PRO A 203 -18.22 4.24 3.70
CA PRO A 203 -17.52 2.97 3.79
C PRO A 203 -16.25 2.95 2.95
N GLY A 204 -15.24 2.20 3.37
CA GLY A 204 -13.95 2.13 2.72
C GLY A 204 -12.82 1.60 3.60
N SER A 205 -11.59 1.82 3.14
CA SER A 205 -10.37 1.43 3.85
C SER A 205 -9.24 2.39 3.51
N ALA A 206 -8.42 2.73 4.51
CA ALA A 206 -7.13 3.35 4.31
C ALA A 206 -6.05 2.27 4.23
N TRP A 207 -5.14 2.41 3.27
CA TRP A 207 -4.10 1.41 2.99
C TRP A 207 -2.71 1.93 3.35
N ASP A 208 -2.46 3.22 3.18
CA ASP A 208 -1.14 3.80 3.42
C ASP A 208 -1.22 5.29 3.81
N ILE A 209 -0.17 5.78 4.49
CA ILE A 209 -0.06 7.15 4.97
C ILE A 209 1.38 7.65 4.83
N ASN A 210 1.56 8.85 4.28
CA ASN A 210 2.87 9.51 4.22
C ASN A 210 3.14 10.38 5.47
N ASP A 211 4.36 10.89 5.62
CA ASP A 211 4.78 11.69 6.78
C ASP A 211 4.14 13.07 6.84
N LYS A 212 3.52 13.52 5.75
CA LYS A 212 2.66 14.71 5.76
C LYS A 212 1.29 14.43 6.37
N GLY A 213 0.89 13.17 6.50
CA GLY A 213 -0.44 12.77 6.97
C GLY A 213 -1.48 12.63 5.85
N GLN A 214 -1.04 12.59 4.59
CA GLN A 214 -1.93 12.27 3.47
C GLN A 214 -2.11 10.75 3.42
N VAL A 215 -3.35 10.31 3.20
CA VAL A 215 -3.72 8.90 3.29
C VAL A 215 -4.19 8.40 1.92
N ALA A 216 -3.63 7.31 1.43
CA ALA A 216 -4.14 6.59 0.26
C ALA A 216 -5.15 5.53 0.69
N GLY A 217 -6.22 5.37 -0.09
CA GLY A 217 -7.13 4.26 0.12
C GLY A 217 -8.22 4.08 -0.94
N GLN A 218 -9.35 3.57 -0.46
CA GLN A 218 -10.52 3.26 -1.25
C GLN A 218 -11.80 3.62 -0.48
N ILE A 219 -12.82 4.10 -1.19
CA ILE A 219 -14.19 4.19 -0.69
C ILE A 219 -15.13 3.31 -1.51
N GLU A 220 -16.19 2.87 -0.85
CA GLU A 220 -17.31 2.15 -1.43
C GLU A 220 -18.52 3.09 -1.54
N VAL A 221 -19.16 3.11 -2.71
CA VAL A 221 -20.36 3.89 -2.97
C VAL A 221 -21.44 2.96 -3.52
N ALA A 222 -22.55 2.87 -2.79
CA ALA A 222 -23.76 2.21 -3.23
C ALA A 222 -24.78 3.27 -3.65
N ASP A 223 -25.05 3.38 -4.95
CA ASP A 223 -25.97 4.36 -5.53
C ASP A 223 -27.16 3.72 -6.26
N GLY A 224 -27.50 2.49 -5.88
CA GLY A 224 -28.57 1.70 -6.50
C GLY A 224 -28.17 1.00 -7.80
N ALA A 225 -26.92 1.15 -8.25
CA ALA A 225 -26.37 0.34 -9.32
C ALA A 225 -26.37 -1.17 -8.96
N PRO A 226 -26.41 -2.08 -9.95
CA PRO A 226 -26.41 -3.53 -9.71
C PRO A 226 -25.05 -4.06 -9.21
N TYR A 227 -24.10 -3.18 -8.91
CA TYR A 227 -22.76 -3.49 -8.41
C TYR A 227 -22.27 -2.36 -7.51
N THR A 228 -21.43 -2.71 -6.54
CA THR A 228 -20.73 -1.74 -5.70
C THR A 228 -19.67 -1.00 -6.51
N LYS A 229 -19.60 0.32 -6.34
CA LYS A 229 -18.56 1.17 -6.95
C LYS A 229 -17.43 1.38 -5.96
N TYR A 230 -16.20 1.17 -6.43
CA TYR A 230 -15.00 1.42 -5.65
C TYR A 230 -14.17 2.53 -6.27
N TYR A 231 -13.87 3.55 -5.47
CA TYR A 231 -13.05 4.68 -5.91
C TYR A 231 -11.73 4.70 -5.17
N ALA A 232 -10.63 4.75 -5.91
CA ALA A 232 -9.33 5.11 -5.37
C ALA A 232 -9.40 6.55 -4.87
N VAL A 233 -8.98 6.78 -3.63
CA VAL A 233 -9.04 8.11 -3.00
C VAL A 233 -7.74 8.45 -2.29
N ARG A 234 -7.52 9.75 -2.13
CA ARG A 234 -6.53 10.32 -1.22
C ARG A 234 -7.23 11.25 -0.24
N TRP A 235 -7.02 11.06 1.06
CA TRP A 235 -7.39 12.06 2.07
C TRP A 235 -6.21 13.00 2.29
N GLU A 236 -6.48 14.29 2.19
CA GLU A 236 -5.54 15.36 2.48
C GLU A 236 -5.51 15.67 3.98
N THR A 237 -4.47 16.38 4.41
CA THR A 237 -4.23 16.71 5.82
C THR A 237 -5.29 17.62 6.44
N ASP A 238 -6.01 18.37 5.61
CA ASP A 238 -7.14 19.21 6.01
C ASP A 238 -8.46 18.43 6.10
N GLY A 239 -8.43 17.11 5.86
CA GLY A 239 -9.59 16.21 5.85
C GLY A 239 -10.30 16.15 4.49
N THR A 240 -9.87 16.92 3.49
CA THR A 240 -10.45 16.86 2.15
C THR A 240 -10.20 15.51 1.52
N MET A 241 -11.26 14.84 1.07
CA MET A 241 -11.16 13.59 0.32
C MET A 241 -11.16 13.87 -1.18
N ARG A 242 -10.13 13.41 -1.87
CA ARG A 242 -9.98 13.52 -3.32
C ARG A 242 -10.21 12.17 -3.98
N ASN A 243 -11.10 12.13 -4.97
CA ASN A 243 -11.20 11.00 -5.89
C ASN A 243 -10.02 11.03 -6.89
N LEU A 244 -9.27 9.94 -6.98
CA LEU A 244 -8.12 9.81 -7.89
C LEU A 244 -8.53 9.34 -9.29
N GLY A 245 -9.79 8.93 -9.47
CA GLY A 245 -10.30 8.45 -10.74
C GLY A 245 -9.95 6.98 -11.03
N GLY A 246 -10.48 6.47 -12.14
CA GLY A 246 -10.29 5.09 -12.61
C GLY A 246 -9.53 5.00 -13.92
N ALA A 247 -9.57 3.82 -14.55
CA ALA A 247 -9.00 3.65 -15.88
C ALA A 247 -9.66 4.62 -16.90
N PRO A 248 -8.89 5.28 -17.78
CA PRO A 248 -9.43 6.19 -18.78
C PRO A 248 -10.50 5.50 -19.65
N GLY A 249 -11.68 6.09 -19.73
CA GLY A 249 -12.81 5.56 -20.49
C GLY A 249 -13.61 4.44 -19.81
N ALA A 250 -13.24 4.01 -18.60
CA ALA A 250 -14.04 3.05 -17.85
C ALA A 250 -15.34 3.69 -17.33
N THR A 251 -16.45 2.98 -17.50
CA THR A 251 -17.77 3.38 -17.01
C THR A 251 -18.09 2.77 -15.64
N LYS A 252 -17.36 1.72 -15.24
CA LYS A 252 -17.49 1.03 -13.96
C LYS A 252 -16.31 1.34 -13.05
N PRO A 253 -16.42 2.32 -12.14
CA PRO A 253 -15.34 2.67 -11.24
C PRO A 253 -15.05 1.52 -10.29
N ASN A 254 -13.83 1.00 -10.40
CA ASN A 254 -13.29 0.00 -9.50
C ASN A 254 -11.79 0.26 -9.37
N GLY A 255 -11.40 1.00 -8.33
CA GLY A 255 -10.01 1.37 -8.09
C GLY A 255 -9.66 1.38 -6.62
N ARG A 256 -8.36 1.23 -6.34
CA ARG A 256 -7.76 1.27 -5.02
C ARG A 256 -6.41 1.99 -5.11
N ALA A 257 -6.18 2.97 -4.24
CA ALA A 257 -4.84 3.48 -3.97
C ALA A 257 -4.25 2.65 -2.83
N ALA A 258 -3.18 1.91 -3.11
CA ALA A 258 -2.53 0.98 -2.19
C ALA A 258 -1.39 1.63 -1.41
N ALA A 259 -0.67 2.58 -2.01
CA ALA A 259 0.46 3.27 -1.38
C ALA A 259 0.57 4.73 -1.83
N ILE A 260 1.27 5.55 -1.04
CA ILE A 260 1.54 6.97 -1.30
C ILE A 260 2.96 7.33 -0.88
N ASN A 261 3.65 8.15 -1.67
CA ASN A 261 4.98 8.67 -1.32
C ASN A 261 4.91 10.11 -0.76
N GLU A 262 6.06 10.67 -0.40
CA GLU A 262 6.15 12.01 0.18
C GLU A 262 5.82 13.15 -0.79
N ASP A 263 5.85 12.92 -2.11
CA ASP A 263 5.43 13.94 -3.08
C ASP A 263 3.89 13.98 -3.26
N GLY A 264 3.17 13.01 -2.66
CA GLY A 264 1.74 12.84 -2.77
C GLY A 264 1.32 11.97 -3.96
N THR A 265 2.26 11.42 -4.72
CA THR A 265 1.99 10.40 -5.73
C THR A 265 1.44 9.16 -5.05
N ALA A 266 0.28 8.72 -5.50
CA ALA A 266 -0.31 7.45 -5.09
C ALA A 266 -0.13 6.38 -6.17
N VAL A 267 -0.07 5.12 -5.75
CA VAL A 267 -0.09 3.97 -6.65
C VAL A 267 -1.08 2.93 -6.18
N GLY A 268 -1.53 2.08 -7.08
CA GLY A 268 -2.40 0.96 -6.75
C GLY A 268 -2.90 0.29 -8.01
N ASP A 269 -4.21 0.07 -8.08
CA ASP A 269 -4.81 -0.65 -9.19
C ASP A 269 -6.22 -0.15 -9.54
N VAL A 270 -6.57 -0.31 -10.81
CA VAL A 270 -7.90 -0.05 -11.37
C VAL A 270 -8.34 -1.21 -12.24
N THR A 271 -9.65 -1.45 -12.32
CA THR A 271 -10.23 -2.46 -13.21
C THR A 271 -10.97 -1.76 -14.35
N THR A 272 -10.73 -2.20 -15.58
CA THR A 272 -11.46 -1.74 -16.77
C THR A 272 -12.81 -2.44 -16.92
N ASP A 273 -13.69 -1.93 -17.77
CA ASP A 273 -15.05 -2.47 -17.94
C ASP A 273 -15.10 -3.91 -18.45
N ASP A 274 -14.04 -4.37 -19.14
CA ASP A 274 -13.81 -5.74 -19.59
C ASP A 274 -13.21 -6.65 -18.51
N GLY A 275 -13.00 -6.15 -17.30
CA GLY A 275 -12.50 -6.90 -16.14
C GLY A 275 -10.98 -7.01 -16.04
N ARG A 276 -10.22 -6.34 -16.91
CA ARG A 276 -8.75 -6.34 -16.83
C ARG A 276 -8.24 -5.39 -15.75
N GLN A 277 -7.28 -5.86 -14.96
CA GLN A 277 -6.68 -5.10 -13.86
C GLN A 277 -5.39 -4.41 -14.31
N LEU A 278 -5.29 -3.11 -14.03
CA LEU A 278 -4.16 -2.27 -14.38
C LEU A 278 -3.55 -1.65 -13.14
N GLY A 279 -2.24 -1.78 -13.02
CA GLY A 279 -1.43 -1.00 -12.10
C GLY A 279 -1.59 0.46 -12.46
N ALA A 280 -1.86 1.28 -11.45
CA ALA A 280 -2.14 2.68 -11.59
C ALA A 280 -1.12 3.50 -10.81
N ARG A 281 -0.72 4.62 -11.40
CA ARG A 281 -0.08 5.73 -10.73
C ARG A 281 -0.95 6.96 -10.88
N TRP A 282 -1.16 7.67 -9.78
CA TRP A 282 -1.75 8.99 -9.75
C TRP A 282 -0.71 9.98 -9.23
N SER A 283 -0.36 10.97 -10.03
CA SER A 283 0.49 12.08 -9.57
C SER A 283 -0.21 12.89 -8.48
N ALA A 284 0.52 13.80 -7.84
CA ALA A 284 -0.03 14.61 -6.75
C ALA A 284 -1.27 15.45 -7.16
N ASP A 285 -1.32 15.86 -8.43
CA ASP A 285 -2.44 16.56 -9.08
C ASP A 285 -3.50 15.62 -9.69
N GLY A 286 -3.42 14.31 -9.43
CA GLY A 286 -4.43 13.31 -9.80
C GLY A 286 -4.36 12.80 -11.23
N VAL A 287 -3.27 13.06 -11.97
CA VAL A 287 -3.11 12.56 -13.34
C VAL A 287 -2.83 11.06 -13.32
N PHE A 288 -3.71 10.30 -13.98
CA PHE A 288 -3.60 8.85 -14.11
C PHE A 288 -2.52 8.44 -15.11
N THR A 289 -1.76 7.42 -14.75
CA THR A 289 -0.82 6.70 -15.60
C THR A 289 -0.96 5.20 -15.37
N ALA A 290 -1.17 4.42 -16.43
CA ALA A 290 -1.11 2.96 -16.34
C ALA A 290 0.35 2.46 -16.26
N LEU A 291 0.59 1.46 -15.41
CA LEU A 291 1.87 0.77 -15.30
C LEU A 291 1.99 -0.33 -16.37
N GLY A 292 3.10 -0.31 -17.09
CA GLY A 292 3.38 -1.26 -18.16
C GLY A 292 3.57 -2.70 -17.68
N SER A 293 3.27 -3.67 -18.55
CA SER A 293 3.45 -5.10 -18.26
C SER A 293 4.84 -5.59 -18.65
N ILE A 294 5.37 -6.56 -17.90
CA ILE A 294 6.59 -7.31 -18.29
C ILE A 294 6.36 -8.20 -19.52
N LYS A 295 5.10 -8.49 -19.86
CA LYS A 295 4.66 -9.10 -21.13
C LYS A 295 3.90 -8.05 -21.95
N PRO A 296 4.57 -7.07 -22.58
CA PRO A 296 3.90 -5.93 -23.20
C PRO A 296 3.05 -6.28 -24.44
N THR A 297 3.31 -7.43 -25.05
CA THR A 297 2.54 -7.93 -26.21
C THR A 297 1.29 -8.71 -25.83
N ASP A 298 1.11 -9.03 -24.54
CA ASP A 298 -0.08 -9.74 -24.05
C ASP A 298 -1.16 -8.72 -23.64
N PRO A 299 -2.25 -8.60 -24.40
CA PRO A 299 -3.31 -7.64 -24.11
C PRO A 299 -4.09 -7.95 -22.82
N GLN A 300 -3.99 -9.19 -22.31
CA GLN A 300 -4.64 -9.65 -21.08
C GLN A 300 -3.71 -9.57 -19.86
N ALA A 301 -2.46 -9.13 -20.04
CA ALA A 301 -1.53 -9.05 -18.94
C ALA A 301 -2.02 -8.09 -17.86
N ARG A 302 -2.11 -8.61 -16.63
CA ARG A 302 -2.51 -7.87 -15.45
C ARG A 302 -1.31 -7.20 -14.80
N THR A 303 -1.52 -6.00 -14.27
CA THR A 303 -0.56 -5.30 -13.43
C THR A 303 -1.23 -4.79 -12.16
N MET A 304 -0.47 -4.71 -11.07
CA MET A 304 -0.92 -4.16 -9.78
C MET A 304 0.26 -3.51 -9.08
N ALA A 305 0.09 -2.30 -8.54
CA ALA A 305 1.09 -1.71 -7.65
C ALA A 305 0.76 -1.99 -6.19
N GLU A 306 1.78 -2.26 -5.39
CA GLU A 306 1.66 -2.51 -3.95
C GLU A 306 2.31 -1.38 -3.14
N ALA A 307 3.50 -0.93 -3.54
CA ALA A 307 4.25 0.10 -2.82
C ALA A 307 5.03 1.03 -3.76
N ILE A 308 5.33 2.24 -3.29
CA ILE A 308 6.10 3.27 -3.98
C ILE A 308 7.06 3.94 -3.00
N ASN A 309 8.28 4.27 -3.43
CA ASN A 309 9.19 5.09 -2.65
C ASN A 309 9.25 6.55 -3.15
N ASP A 310 9.92 7.43 -2.41
CA ASP A 310 10.04 8.86 -2.75
C ASP A 310 10.85 9.12 -4.02
N SER A 311 11.54 8.09 -4.51
CA SER A 311 12.19 8.15 -5.81
C SER A 311 11.27 7.78 -6.98
N GLY A 312 9.99 7.51 -6.73
CA GLY A 312 9.02 7.10 -7.75
C GLY A 312 9.27 5.68 -8.27
N VAL A 313 10.03 4.87 -7.54
CA VAL A 313 10.20 3.45 -7.84
C VAL A 313 9.02 2.71 -7.24
N ILE A 314 8.33 1.94 -8.07
CA ILE A 314 7.11 1.23 -7.70
C ILE A 314 7.41 -0.27 -7.70
N VAL A 315 6.84 -1.01 -6.75
CA VAL A 315 6.87 -2.47 -6.74
C VAL A 315 5.48 -3.05 -6.68
N GLY A 316 5.33 -4.26 -7.19
CA GLY A 316 4.05 -4.95 -7.23
C GLY A 316 4.12 -6.14 -8.19
N TRP A 317 3.07 -6.34 -8.96
CA TRP A 317 2.88 -7.55 -9.76
C TRP A 317 2.64 -7.26 -11.24
N SER A 318 3.22 -8.08 -12.11
CA SER A 318 2.93 -8.10 -13.53
C SER A 318 2.98 -9.51 -14.07
N ALA A 319 1.90 -9.96 -14.73
CA ALA A 319 1.81 -11.27 -15.36
C ALA A 319 2.34 -12.41 -14.46
N GLU A 320 1.85 -12.46 -13.22
CA GLU A 320 2.17 -13.46 -12.18
C GLU A 320 3.58 -13.37 -11.58
N LYS A 321 4.34 -12.31 -11.89
CA LYS A 321 5.66 -12.06 -11.30
C LYS A 321 5.66 -10.84 -10.42
N ALA A 322 6.39 -10.90 -9.30
CA ALA A 322 6.78 -9.69 -8.60
C ALA A 322 7.70 -8.87 -9.52
N VAL A 323 7.45 -7.57 -9.62
CA VAL A 323 8.19 -6.66 -10.48
C VAL A 323 8.48 -5.33 -9.79
N ARG A 324 9.45 -4.62 -10.37
CA ARG A 324 9.77 -3.23 -10.09
C ARG A 324 9.56 -2.39 -11.34
N TRP A 325 8.92 -1.24 -11.20
CA TRP A 325 8.82 -0.20 -12.21
C TRP A 325 9.71 1.00 -11.88
N THR A 326 10.40 1.53 -12.90
CA THR A 326 11.19 2.76 -12.82
C THR A 326 10.87 3.70 -14.00
N GLY A 327 11.20 4.98 -13.87
CA GLY A 327 10.88 5.99 -14.89
C GLY A 327 9.44 6.52 -14.84
N TYR A 328 8.78 6.39 -13.67
CA TYR A 328 7.40 6.82 -13.45
C TYR A 328 7.28 8.09 -12.59
N ARG A 329 8.33 8.91 -12.45
CA ARG A 329 8.18 10.24 -11.80
C ARG A 329 7.32 11.17 -12.65
#